data_AF-A0A427APV6-F1
#
_entry.id   AF-A0A427APV6-F1
#
_cell.length_a   1.000
_cell.length_b   1.000
_cell.length_c   1.000
_cell.angle_alpha   90.00
_cell.angle_beta   90.00
_cell.angle_gamma   90.00
#
_symmetry.space_group_name_H-M   'P 1'
#
loop_
_entity.id
_entity.type
_entity.pdbx_description
1 polymer ?
#
loop_
_entity_poly.entity_id
_entity_poly.type
_entity_poly.pdbx_seq_one_letter_code
_entity_poly.pdbx_strand_id
1 'polypeptide(L)' 'MEGVTSFDIDFEAKKVTVVGAVTASGVLHSISKVKNAQFWPSSPPLLPSSSSCFHGT' A
#
# COMPACT_ATOMS: atom_id res chain seq x y z
N MET A 1 18.42 -5.32 7.46
CA MET A 1 16.97 -5.61 7.48
C MET A 1 16.86 -7.12 7.59
N GLU A 2 16.66 -7.63 8.80
CA GLU A 2 16.65 -9.08 9.04
C GLU A 2 15.28 -9.65 8.66
N GLY A 3 15.26 -10.84 8.07
CA GLY A 3 14.01 -11.53 7.69
C GLY A 3 13.48 -11.24 6.28
N VAL A 4 14.13 -10.37 5.48
CA VAL A 4 13.77 -10.17 4.06
C VAL A 4 14.15 -11.42 3.26
N THR A 5 13.18 -12.03 2.59
CA THR A 5 13.37 -13.18 1.72
C THR A 5 13.38 -12.81 0.25
N SER A 6 12.73 -11.70 -0.14
CA SER A 6 12.79 -11.15 -1.49
C SER A 6 12.46 -9.66 -1.49
N PHE A 7 13.02 -8.92 -2.44
CA PHE A 7 12.63 -7.55 -2.73
C PHE A 7 12.41 -7.39 -4.24
N ASP A 8 11.35 -6.69 -4.61
CA ASP A 8 10.99 -6.41 -5.98
C ASP A 8 10.78 -4.90 -6.14
N ILE A 9 11.29 -4.33 -7.23
CA ILE A 9 11.28 -2.88 -7.46
C ILE A 9 10.65 -2.64 -8.83
N ASP A 10 9.40 -2.18 -8.84
CA ASP A 10 8.80 -1.63 -10.04
C ASP A 10 9.27 -0.18 -10.21
N PHE A 11 10.24 0.06 -11.09
CA PHE A 11 10.74 1.42 -11.36
C PHE A 11 9.69 2.31 -12.03
N GLU A 12 8.81 1.72 -12.85
CA GLU A 12 7.74 2.43 -13.55
C GLU A 12 6.71 3.00 -12.56
N ALA A 13 6.28 2.18 -11.60
CA ALA A 13 5.36 2.59 -10.54
C ALA A 13 6.07 3.26 -9.35
N LYS A 14 7.41 3.27 -9.31
CA LYS A 14 8.21 3.65 -8.13
C LYS A 14 7.78 2.87 -6.88
N LYS A 15 7.50 1.59 -7.04
CA LYS A 15 7.02 0.67 -6.00
C LYS A 15 8.15 -0.22 -5.53
N VAL A 16 8.17 -0.48 -4.23
CA VAL A 16 9.04 -1.49 -3.63
C VAL A 16 8.15 -2.49 -2.91
N THR A 17 8.24 -3.75 -3.33
CA THR A 17 7.59 -4.88 -2.69
C THR A 17 8.63 -5.62 -1.87
N VAL A 18 8.39 -5.81 -0.58
CA VAL A 18 9.29 -6.56 0.30
C VAL A 18 8.56 -7.79 0.79
N VAL A 19 9.16 -8.96 0.58
CA VAL A 19 8.64 -10.25 1.04
C VAL A 19 9.59 -10.79 2.09
N GLY A 20 9.03 -11.30 3.20
CA GLY A 20 9.80 -11.91 4.27
C GLY A 20 9.14 -11.76 5.64
N ALA A 21 9.78 -12.32 6.66
CA ALA A 21 9.41 -12.16 8.06
C ALA A 21 9.90 -10.79 8.56
N VAL A 22 9.21 -9.73 8.14
CA VAL A 22 9.59 -8.34 8.45
C VAL A 22 8.44 -7.57 9.07
N THR A 23 8.78 -6.65 9.98
CA THR A 23 7.81 -5.71 10.53
C THR A 23 7.60 -4.55 9.56
N ALA A 24 6.39 -4.39 9.04
CA ALA A 24 6.03 -3.37 8.05
C ALA A 24 6.42 -1.94 8.49
N SER A 25 6.29 -1.61 9.78
CA SER A 25 6.68 -0.31 10.34
C SER A 25 8.19 -0.08 10.31
N GLY A 26 9.00 -1.12 10.54
CA GLY A 26 10.46 -1.03 10.46
C GLY A 26 10.94 -0.81 9.03
N VAL A 27 10.30 -1.49 8.06
CA VAL A 27 10.51 -1.28 6.63
C VAL A 27 10.21 0.17 6.25
N LEU A 28 9.02 0.64 6.60
CA LEU A 28 8.57 2.00 6.32
C LEU A 28 9.50 3.05 6.93
N HIS A 29 9.89 2.87 8.19
CA HIS A 29 10.79 3.78 8.89
C HIS A 29 12.18 3.83 8.25
N SER A 30 12.71 2.68 7.79
CA SER A 30 14.01 2.64 7.12
C SER A 30 13.97 3.32 5.75
N ILE A 31 12.91 3.12 4.98
CA ILE A 31 12.76 3.74 3.66
C ILE A 31 12.47 5.25 3.81
N SER A 32 11.66 5.61 4.80
CA SER A 32 11.29 7.01 5.08
C SER A 32 12.47 7.89 5.51
N LYS A 33 13.60 7.32 5.92
CA LYS A 33 14.85 8.07 6.18
C LYS A 33 15.46 8.65 4.91
N VAL A 34 15.27 7.97 3.77
CA VAL A 34 15.86 8.37 2.48
C VAL A 34 14.84 9.12 1.64
N LYS A 35 13.59 8.65 1.62
CA LYS A 35 12.49 9.27 0.87
C LYS A 35 11.19 8.98 1.60
N ASN A 36 10.34 9.99 1.79
CA ASN A 36 9.01 9.78 2.36
C ASN A 36 8.30 8.65 1.60
N ALA A 37 7.94 7.60 2.32
CA ALA A 37 7.32 6.41 1.79
C ALA A 37 6.02 6.15 2.53
N GLN A 38 5.07 5.55 1.84
CA GLN A 38 3.78 5.14 2.37
C GLN A 38 3.46 3.73 1.88
N PHE A 39 2.56 3.04 2.57
CA PHE A 39 2.05 1.77 2.09
C PHE A 39 1.25 1.97 0.80
N TRP A 40 1.38 1.00 -0.09
CA TRP A 40 0.56 0.96 -1.29
C TRP A 40 -0.91 0.77 -0.89
N PRO A 41 -1.84 1.57 -1.43
CA PRO A 41 -3.26 1.44 -1.12
C PRO A 41 -3.77 0.08 -1.61
N SER A 42 -4.24 -0.76 -0.70
CA SER A 42 -4.69 -2.13 -0.99
C SER A 42 -6.15 -2.24 -1.46
N SER A 43 -6.83 -1.12 -1.72
CA SER A 43 -8.19 -1.14 -2.26
C SER A 43 -8.52 0.12 -3.06
N PRO A 44 -9.36 0.01 -4.10
CA PRO A 44 -10.05 1.17 -4.64
C PRO A 44 -10.90 1.80 -3.52
N PRO A 45 -11.05 3.14 -3.49
CA PRO A 45 -11.89 3.78 -2.49
C PRO A 45 -13.29 3.15 -2.56
N LEU A 46 -13.75 2.60 -1.44
CA LEU A 46 -15.15 2.21 -1.27
C LEU A 46 -15.97 3.48 -1.51
N LEU A 47 -16.62 3.56 -2.68
CA LEU A 47 -17.62 4.58 -2.96
C LEU A 47 -18.65 4.55 -1.81
N PRO A 48 -18.98 5.70 -1.18
CA PRO A 48 -20.06 5.72 -0.22
C PRO A 48 -21.33 5.27 -0.94
N SER A 49 -21.98 4.23 -0.40
CA SER A 49 -23.29 3.77 -0.85
C SER A 49 -24.27 4.95 -0.87
N SER A 50 -24.47 5.57 -2.02
CA SER A 50 -25.56 6.52 -2.23
C SER A 50 -26.73 5.79 -2.85
N SER A 51 -27.47 5.10 -1.98
CA SER A 51 -28.81 4.60 -2.25
C SER A 51 -29.71 5.77 -2.67
N SER A 52 -30.16 5.82 -3.93
CA SER A 52 -31.33 6.61 -4.30
C SER A 52 -31.96 6.11 -5.60
N CYS A 53 -32.86 5.14 -5.46
CA CYS A 53 -33.97 4.97 -6.40
C CYS A 53 -35.26 5.06 -5.57
N PHE A 54 -35.72 6.28 -5.31
CA PHE A 54 -37.09 6.51 -4.86
C PHE A 54 -38.02 6.27 -6.05
N HIS A 55 -38.90 5.28 -5.90
CA HIS A 55 -39.95 4.96 -6.88
C HIS A 55 -40.90 6.17 -7.06
N GLY A 56 -41.08 6.58 -8.31
CA GLY A 56 -42.18 7.41 -8.77
C GLY A 56 -43.07 6.58 -9.68
N THR A 57 -44.32 6.41 -9.24
CA THR A 57 -45.46 5.78 -9.92
C THR A 57 -45.76 6.36 -11.29
#